data_AF-A0A2N2JCH6-F1
#
_entry.id   AF-A0A2N2JCH6-F1
#
_cell.length_a   1.000
_cell.length_b   1.000
_cell.length_c   1.000
_cell.angle_alpha   90.00
_cell.angle_beta   90.00
_cell.angle_gamma   90.00
#
_symmetry.space_group_name_H-M   'P 1'
#
loop_
_entity.id
_entity.type
_entity.pdbx_description
1 polymer ?
#
loop_
_entity_poly.entity_id
_entity_poly.type
_entity_poly.pdbx_seq_one_letter_code
_entity_poly.pdbx_strand_id
1 'polypeptide(L)'
;MKCGLFQRGIVGLAAAAIAAISALTPACDTPITLSNAVPRVNWVAVEPLSDTSARIIVWISDVEGDSVDLDVSWVDSGGVATPIAEQPGSYGTTGLPTREALFDPNGQPHEILWDTRDLAARGHLRMIPDDQPTEANKGTGTAVETPDFDLATGIPEPVRALLVP
;
A
#
# COMPACT_ATOMS: atom_id res chain seq x y z
N MET A 1 40.05 19.38 6.46
CA MET A 1 40.41 20.74 6.93
C MET A 1 41.07 20.62 8.29
N LYS A 2 42.17 21.35 8.53
CA LYS A 2 43.14 21.17 9.63
C LYS A 2 42.56 21.60 11.00
N CYS A 3 42.67 20.76 12.03
CA CYS A 3 42.53 21.21 13.42
C CYS A 3 43.90 21.68 13.94
N GLY A 4 43.98 22.95 14.34
CA GLY A 4 45.17 23.57 14.89
C GLY A 4 45.38 23.22 16.36
N LEU A 5 46.61 22.85 16.68
CA LEU A 5 47.13 22.61 18.02
C LEU A 5 47.52 23.98 18.64
N PHE A 6 46.95 24.36 19.77
CA PHE A 6 47.49 25.43 20.62
C PHE A 6 47.69 24.90 22.04
N GLN A 7 48.96 24.83 22.41
CA GLN A 7 49.52 24.35 23.65
C GLN A 7 49.81 25.55 24.56
N ARG A 8 49.23 25.61 25.76
CA ARG A 8 49.87 26.24 26.95
C ARG A 8 49.43 25.49 28.19
N GLY A 9 50.41 24.91 28.87
CA GLY A 9 50.19 24.05 30.02
C GLY A 9 50.04 24.79 31.34
N ILE A 10 49.63 24.03 32.35
CA ILE A 10 49.95 24.18 33.76
C ILE A 10 50.10 22.75 34.29
N VAL A 11 51.29 22.46 34.84
CA VAL A 11 51.61 21.24 35.59
C VAL A 11 51.02 21.39 36.99
N GLY A 12 50.18 20.47 37.42
CA GLY A 12 49.64 20.48 38.78
C GLY A 12 48.74 19.29 39.08
N LEU A 13 49.18 18.44 40.01
CA LEU A 13 48.55 17.20 40.47
C LEU A 13 47.03 17.32 40.73
N ALA A 14 46.24 16.52 40.01
CA ALA A 14 44.95 15.99 40.46
C ALA A 14 44.64 14.73 39.64
N ALA A 15 45.44 13.68 39.86
CA ALA A 15 45.09 12.34 39.40
C ALA A 15 43.96 11.79 40.29
N ALA A 16 42.97 11.19 39.64
CA ALA A 16 41.83 10.45 40.22
C ALA A 16 40.50 11.21 40.37
N ALA A 17 39.95 11.77 39.27
CA ALA A 17 38.48 11.93 39.15
C ALA A 17 37.97 12.17 37.71
N ILE A 18 38.65 11.71 36.65
CA ILE A 18 38.08 11.79 35.28
C ILE A 18 38.49 10.54 34.49
N ALA A 19 38.18 9.36 35.02
CA ALA A 19 38.29 8.09 34.30
C ALA A 19 36.92 7.42 34.13
N ALA A 20 35.83 8.19 34.23
CA ALA A 20 34.46 7.69 34.19
C ALA A 20 33.55 8.39 33.16
N ILE A 21 34.11 9.18 32.23
CA ILE A 21 33.34 9.81 31.13
C ILE A 21 33.71 9.22 29.76
N SER A 22 34.45 8.10 29.73
CA SER A 22 34.78 7.40 28.48
C SER A 22 33.87 6.20 28.18
N ALA A 23 32.86 5.96 29.02
CA ALA A 23 31.82 4.94 28.79
C ALA A 23 30.54 5.52 28.17
N LEU A 24 30.63 6.68 27.50
CA LEU A 24 29.63 7.10 26.52
C LEU A 24 29.75 6.15 25.33
N THR A 25 29.06 5.02 25.45
CA THR A 25 28.78 4.07 24.37
C THR A 25 28.50 4.83 23.08
N PRO A 26 29.12 4.47 21.95
CA PRO A 26 28.71 5.02 20.67
C PRO A 26 27.31 4.50 20.35
N ALA A 27 26.28 5.20 20.80
CA ALA A 27 24.90 5.00 20.37
C ALA A 27 24.65 5.53 18.94
N CYS A 28 25.71 5.60 18.13
CA CYS A 28 25.69 6.23 16.80
C CYS A 28 25.73 5.23 15.64
N ASP A 29 25.87 3.92 15.88
CA ASP A 29 25.89 2.89 14.83
C ASP A 29 24.68 1.95 14.93
N THR A 30 23.49 2.50 15.20
CA THR A 30 22.27 1.73 14.94
C THR A 30 21.91 1.96 13.47
N PRO A 31 22.09 0.98 12.57
CA PRO A 31 21.65 1.13 11.19
C PRO A 31 20.13 1.31 11.19
N ILE A 32 19.66 2.41 10.60
CA ILE A 32 18.24 2.60 10.31
C ILE A 32 17.95 1.75 9.07
N THR A 33 17.25 0.64 9.26
CA THR A 33 16.69 -0.11 8.15
C THR A 33 15.40 0.58 7.71
N LEU A 34 15.46 1.31 6.59
CA LEU A 34 14.28 1.75 5.87
C LEU A 34 13.75 0.56 5.08
N SER A 35 12.57 0.07 5.45
CA SER A 35 11.80 -0.83 4.61
C SER A 35 10.71 0.00 3.96
N ASN A 36 10.62 -0.03 2.63
CA ASN A 36 9.44 0.49 1.96
C ASN A 36 8.25 -0.36 2.40
N ALA A 37 7.12 0.29 2.66
CA ALA A 37 5.91 -0.45 2.98
C ALA A 37 5.21 -0.81 1.68
N VAL A 38 4.87 -2.08 1.49
CA VAL A 38 4.13 -2.49 0.29
C VAL A 38 2.79 -1.73 0.20
N PRO A 39 2.35 -1.37 -1.02
CA PRO A 39 1.03 -0.81 -1.26
C PRO A 39 -0.10 -1.66 -0.69
N ARG A 40 -1.21 -1.01 -0.35
CA ARG A 40 -2.38 -1.67 0.27
C ARG A 40 -3.68 -1.12 -0.28
N VAL A 41 -4.60 -2.01 -0.64
CA VAL A 41 -6.01 -1.67 -0.77
C VAL A 41 -6.59 -1.52 0.63
N ASN A 42 -7.08 -0.35 0.99
CA ASN A 42 -7.62 -0.08 2.32
C ASN A 42 -9.16 -0.04 2.35
N TRP A 43 -9.80 0.13 1.19
CA TRP A 43 -11.24 0.16 1.05
C TRP A 43 -11.66 -0.29 -0.35
N VAL A 44 -12.73 -1.09 -0.43
CA VAL A 44 -13.39 -1.45 -1.69
C VAL A 44 -14.91 -1.48 -1.55
N ALA A 45 -15.60 -0.99 -2.57
CA ALA A 45 -17.02 -1.24 -2.80
C ALA A 45 -17.26 -1.66 -4.25
N VAL A 46 -18.35 -2.38 -4.45
CA VAL A 46 -18.83 -2.74 -5.79
C VAL A 46 -20.28 -2.33 -5.88
N GLU A 47 -20.58 -1.45 -6.83
CA GLU A 47 -21.90 -0.89 -7.07
C GLU A 47 -22.41 -1.37 -8.43
N PRO A 48 -23.56 -2.07 -8.50
CA PRO A 48 -24.17 -2.43 -9.77
C PRO A 48 -24.65 -1.16 -10.50
N LEU A 49 -24.30 -1.03 -11.78
CA LEU A 49 -24.78 0.04 -12.64
C LEU A 49 -25.91 -0.44 -13.57
N SER A 50 -25.84 -1.71 -14.01
CA SER A 50 -26.86 -2.42 -14.77
C SER A 50 -26.66 -3.93 -14.68
N ASP A 51 -27.50 -4.72 -15.35
CA ASP A 51 -27.36 -6.19 -15.44
C ASP A 51 -26.01 -6.66 -16.03
N THR A 52 -25.28 -5.76 -16.68
CA THR A 52 -24.04 -6.07 -17.44
C THR A 52 -22.88 -5.15 -17.10
N SER A 53 -23.03 -4.32 -16.07
CA SER A 53 -22.01 -3.36 -15.68
C SER A 53 -22.04 -3.11 -14.18
N ALA A 54 -20.85 -3.04 -13.58
CA ALA A 54 -20.65 -2.62 -12.21
C ALA A 54 -19.54 -1.57 -12.14
N ARG A 55 -19.54 -0.81 -11.05
CA ARG A 55 -18.46 0.10 -10.68
C ARG A 55 -17.73 -0.48 -9.49
N ILE A 56 -16.42 -0.61 -9.62
CA ILE A 56 -15.54 -0.89 -8.49
C ILE A 56 -15.02 0.46 -8.01
N ILE A 57 -15.24 0.75 -6.74
CA ILE A 57 -14.72 1.93 -6.07
C ILE A 57 -13.62 1.42 -5.13
N VAL A 58 -12.39 1.85 -5.33
CA VAL A 58 -11.24 1.31 -4.59
C VAL A 58 -10.34 2.43 -4.11
N TRP A 59 -9.79 2.24 -2.92
CA TRP A 59 -8.77 3.10 -2.36
C TRP A 59 -7.50 2.29 -2.13
N ILE A 60 -6.39 2.84 -2.61
CA ILE A 60 -5.08 2.24 -2.52
C ILE A 60 -4.13 3.26 -1.91
N SER A 61 -3.33 2.81 -0.95
CA SER A 61 -2.33 3.64 -0.29
C SER A 61 -0.97 2.99 -0.42
N ASP A 62 0.02 3.80 -0.77
CA ASP A 62 1.45 3.55 -0.73
C ASP A 62 2.04 4.69 0.13
N VAL A 63 2.95 4.36 1.05
CA VAL A 63 3.39 5.35 2.06
C VAL A 63 4.38 6.35 1.48
N GLU A 64 5.06 5.98 0.39
CA GLU A 64 5.95 6.80 -0.41
C GLU A 64 5.15 7.73 -1.35
N GLY A 65 3.89 7.37 -1.62
CA GLY A 65 2.98 8.11 -2.48
C GLY A 65 3.23 7.86 -3.96
N ASP A 66 3.86 6.73 -4.28
CA ASP A 66 4.15 6.29 -5.65
C ASP A 66 2.89 5.75 -6.34
N SER A 67 2.88 5.76 -7.66
CA SER A 67 1.79 5.19 -8.45
C SER A 67 1.80 3.67 -8.35
N VAL A 68 0.63 3.06 -8.23
CA VAL A 68 0.46 1.62 -7.99
C VAL A 68 -0.38 0.99 -9.09
N ASP A 69 0.06 -0.17 -9.59
CA ASP A 69 -0.75 -1.04 -10.43
C ASP A 69 -1.62 -1.93 -9.54
N LEU A 70 -2.84 -2.24 -9.98
CA LEU A 70 -3.78 -3.09 -9.28
C LEU A 70 -4.18 -4.26 -10.16
N ASP A 71 -3.80 -5.48 -9.77
CA ASP A 71 -4.42 -6.67 -10.35
C ASP A 71 -5.78 -6.87 -9.69
N VAL A 72 -6.84 -6.95 -10.50
CA VAL A 72 -8.21 -7.18 -10.04
C VAL A 72 -8.80 -8.36 -10.79
N SER A 73 -9.25 -9.36 -10.03
CA SER A 73 -9.86 -10.56 -10.55
C SER A 73 -11.17 -10.87 -9.83
N TRP A 74 -12.17 -11.32 -10.58
CA TRP A 74 -13.35 -11.99 -10.07
C TRP A 74 -13.04 -13.46 -9.82
N VAL A 75 -13.37 -13.94 -8.63
CA VAL A 75 -13.24 -15.34 -8.25
C VAL A 75 -14.63 -15.91 -8.08
N ASP A 76 -15.01 -16.84 -8.95
CA ASP A 76 -16.31 -17.50 -8.86
C ASP A 76 -16.39 -18.50 -7.70
N SER A 77 -17.59 -19.03 -7.44
CA SER A 77 -17.80 -20.06 -6.40
C SER A 77 -17.00 -21.36 -6.59
N GLY A 78 -16.45 -21.59 -7.79
CA GLY A 78 -15.56 -22.71 -8.09
C GLY A 78 -14.08 -22.41 -7.85
N GLY A 79 -13.75 -21.18 -7.46
CA GLY A 79 -12.38 -20.70 -7.25
C GLY A 79 -11.67 -20.28 -8.54
N VAL A 80 -12.38 -20.15 -9.65
CA VAL A 80 -11.77 -19.72 -10.92
C VAL A 80 -11.63 -18.21 -10.93
N ALA A 81 -10.39 -17.73 -10.99
CA ALA A 81 -10.08 -16.32 -11.10
C ALA A 81 -10.11 -15.86 -12.57
N THR A 82 -10.92 -14.84 -12.85
CA THR A 82 -11.05 -14.18 -14.15
C THR A 82 -10.67 -12.71 -13.97
N PRO A 83 -9.68 -12.17 -14.71
CA PRO A 83 -9.37 -10.74 -14.67
C PRO A 83 -10.60 -9.90 -14.99
N ILE A 84 -10.75 -8.75 -14.35
CA ILE A 84 -11.86 -7.87 -14.69
C ILE A 84 -11.76 -7.40 -16.14
N ALA A 85 -12.91 -7.31 -16.80
CA ALA A 85 -13.00 -6.73 -18.14
C ALA A 85 -13.37 -5.25 -17.99
N GLU A 86 -12.40 -4.36 -18.13
CA GLU A 86 -12.64 -2.92 -18.01
C GLU A 86 -13.47 -2.37 -19.17
N GLN A 87 -14.38 -1.44 -18.87
CA GLN A 87 -15.18 -0.72 -19.87
C GLN A 87 -14.52 0.60 -20.30
N PRO A 88 -14.84 1.12 -21.51
CA PRO A 88 -14.43 2.46 -21.91
C PRO A 88 -14.87 3.52 -20.89
N GLY A 89 -13.96 4.41 -20.52
CA GLY A 89 -14.20 5.43 -19.49
C GLY A 89 -13.82 5.02 -18.06
N SER A 90 -13.37 3.77 -17.86
CA SER A 90 -12.65 3.36 -16.65
C SER A 90 -11.35 4.17 -16.50
N TYR A 91 -10.92 4.42 -15.26
CA TYR A 91 -9.63 5.03 -14.97
C TYR A 91 -8.43 4.08 -15.21
N GLY A 92 -8.68 2.80 -15.52
CA GLY A 92 -7.63 1.78 -15.60
C GLY A 92 -7.32 1.17 -14.24
N THR A 93 -6.55 0.09 -14.23
CA THR A 93 -5.92 -0.42 -13.01
C THR A 93 -4.39 -0.19 -12.93
N THR A 94 -3.81 0.52 -13.90
CA THR A 94 -2.36 0.76 -13.98
C THR A 94 -2.04 2.21 -13.57
N GLY A 95 -0.98 2.39 -12.77
CA GLY A 95 -0.45 3.70 -12.39
C GLY A 95 -1.40 4.51 -11.52
N LEU A 96 -2.21 3.85 -10.69
CA LEU A 96 -3.18 4.48 -9.80
C LEU A 96 -2.45 5.36 -8.77
N PRO A 97 -2.76 6.67 -8.71
CA PRO A 97 -2.07 7.58 -7.81
C PRO A 97 -2.49 7.36 -6.36
N THR A 98 -1.52 7.23 -5.45
CA THR A 98 -1.79 6.94 -4.02
C THR A 98 -1.65 8.16 -3.11
N ARG A 99 -1.08 9.26 -3.63
CA ARG A 99 -0.66 10.45 -2.86
C ARG A 99 -1.82 11.26 -2.28
N GLU A 100 -3.03 11.10 -2.81
CA GLU A 100 -4.26 11.71 -2.29
C GLU A 100 -5.00 10.81 -1.28
N ALA A 101 -4.46 9.62 -0.98
CA ALA A 101 -5.08 8.60 -0.12
C ALA A 101 -4.36 8.38 1.23
N LEU A 102 -3.52 9.32 1.67
CA LEU A 102 -3.00 9.31 3.04
C LEU A 102 -4.08 9.81 4.01
N PHE A 103 -4.93 8.90 4.48
CA PHE A 103 -5.83 9.10 5.62
C PHE A 103 -6.79 10.30 5.52
N ASP A 104 -7.12 10.77 4.31
CA ASP A 104 -8.10 11.82 4.12
C ASP A 104 -9.49 11.20 3.85
N PRO A 105 -10.49 11.39 4.73
CA PRO A 105 -11.87 11.01 4.44
C PRO A 105 -12.47 11.75 3.22
N ASN A 106 -11.78 12.76 2.69
CA ASN A 106 -12.14 13.52 1.48
C ASN A 106 -11.23 13.24 0.27
N GLY A 107 -10.26 12.31 0.36
CA GLY A 107 -9.53 11.90 -0.83
C GLY A 107 -10.48 11.35 -1.91
N GLN A 108 -9.99 11.19 -3.14
CA GLN A 108 -10.80 10.61 -4.20
C GLN A 108 -10.56 9.10 -4.32
N PRO A 109 -11.61 8.27 -4.28
CA PRO A 109 -11.47 6.87 -4.68
C PRO A 109 -11.09 6.77 -6.16
N HIS A 110 -10.47 5.64 -6.52
CA HIS A 110 -10.40 5.22 -7.91
C HIS A 110 -11.71 4.54 -8.30
N GLU A 111 -12.28 4.94 -9.42
CA GLU A 111 -13.46 4.32 -10.00
C GLU A 111 -13.08 3.51 -11.23
N ILE A 112 -13.42 2.22 -11.23
CA ILE A 112 -13.16 1.31 -12.35
C ILE A 112 -14.51 0.84 -12.87
N LEU A 113 -14.75 1.05 -14.16
CA LEU A 113 -15.97 0.56 -14.81
C LEU A 113 -15.73 -0.86 -15.31
N TRP A 114 -16.59 -1.78 -14.90
CA TRP A 114 -16.41 -3.20 -15.08
C TRP A 114 -17.55 -3.82 -15.91
N ASP A 115 -17.19 -4.58 -16.93
CA ASP A 115 -18.06 -5.41 -17.75
C ASP A 115 -18.28 -6.78 -17.08
N THR A 116 -19.54 -7.06 -16.74
CA THR A 116 -19.92 -8.24 -15.98
C THR A 116 -20.67 -9.30 -16.80
N ARG A 117 -20.81 -9.12 -18.13
CA ARG A 117 -21.67 -9.97 -18.98
C ARG A 117 -21.35 -11.46 -18.92
N ASP A 118 -20.07 -11.80 -18.80
CA ASP A 118 -19.59 -13.17 -18.92
C ASP A 118 -19.23 -13.80 -17.57
N LEU A 119 -19.71 -13.21 -16.46
CA LEU A 119 -19.36 -13.65 -15.11
C LEU A 119 -20.48 -14.45 -14.44
N ALA A 120 -20.07 -15.34 -13.54
CA ALA A 120 -20.98 -15.94 -12.60
C ALA A 120 -21.64 -14.85 -11.73
N ALA A 121 -22.92 -15.03 -11.39
CA ALA A 121 -23.65 -14.04 -10.60
C ALA A 121 -23.09 -13.84 -9.17
N ARG A 122 -22.46 -14.88 -8.60
CA ARG A 122 -21.94 -14.88 -7.22
C ARG A 122 -20.49 -15.34 -7.14
N GLY A 123 -19.74 -14.68 -6.27
CA GLY A 123 -18.29 -14.82 -6.10
C GLY A 123 -17.73 -13.60 -5.36
N HIS A 124 -16.43 -13.38 -5.40
CA HIS A 124 -15.78 -12.24 -4.75
C HIS A 124 -14.74 -11.59 -5.66
N LEU A 125 -14.33 -10.37 -5.31
CA LEU A 125 -13.17 -9.75 -5.90
C LEU A 125 -11.92 -10.08 -5.10
N ARG A 126 -10.84 -10.39 -5.82
CA ARG A 126 -9.47 -10.43 -5.31
C ARG A 126 -8.70 -9.30 -5.95
N MET A 127 -8.05 -8.49 -5.12
CA MET A 127 -7.25 -7.34 -5.54
C MET A 127 -5.84 -7.44 -4.98
N ILE A 128 -4.84 -7.20 -5.82
CA ILE A 128 -3.44 -7.27 -5.43
C ILE A 128 -2.73 -6.01 -5.95
N PRO A 129 -2.38 -5.06 -5.07
CA PRO A 129 -1.66 -3.87 -5.48
C PRO A 129 -0.16 -4.19 -5.68
N ASP A 130 0.47 -3.47 -6.60
CA ASP A 130 1.86 -3.65 -6.99
C ASP A 130 2.50 -2.29 -7.35
N ASP A 131 3.56 -1.90 -6.66
CA ASP A 131 4.33 -0.67 -6.92
C ASP A 131 5.52 -0.90 -7.86
N GLN A 132 5.75 -2.13 -8.31
CA GLN A 132 6.95 -2.47 -9.07
C GLN A 132 6.76 -2.16 -10.57
N PRO A 133 7.64 -1.36 -11.20
CA PRO A 133 7.57 -1.08 -12.64
C PRO A 133 7.93 -2.27 -13.53
N THR A 134 8.22 -3.45 -12.98
CA THR A 134 8.67 -4.64 -13.71
C THR A 134 7.89 -5.89 -13.31
N GLU A 135 7.43 -6.63 -14.32
CA GLU A 135 6.67 -7.89 -14.22
C GLU A 135 7.32 -9.00 -13.34
N ALA A 136 8.59 -8.85 -12.94
CA ALA A 136 9.32 -9.85 -12.15
C ALA A 136 8.76 -10.07 -10.73
N ASN A 137 8.01 -9.11 -10.18
CA ASN A 137 7.46 -9.13 -8.83
C ASN A 137 5.95 -8.89 -8.80
N LYS A 138 5.26 -9.18 -9.91
CA LYS A 138 3.84 -8.96 -10.04
C LYS A 138 3.05 -9.67 -8.95
N GLY A 139 2.25 -8.92 -8.20
CA GLY A 139 1.39 -9.46 -7.15
C GLY A 139 2.09 -9.77 -5.82
N THR A 140 3.16 -9.05 -5.50
CA THR A 140 3.82 -9.15 -4.18
C THR A 140 3.11 -8.37 -3.06
N GLY A 141 2.16 -7.49 -3.42
CA GLY A 141 1.28 -6.85 -2.44
C GLY A 141 0.42 -7.84 -1.67
N THR A 142 -0.05 -7.43 -0.49
CA THR A 142 -0.99 -8.26 0.26
C THR A 142 -2.34 -8.24 -0.45
N ALA A 143 -2.81 -9.42 -0.86
CA ALA A 143 -4.11 -9.57 -1.50
C ALA A 143 -5.23 -9.14 -0.55
N VAL A 144 -6.19 -8.38 -1.08
CA VAL A 144 -7.45 -8.06 -0.43
C VAL A 144 -8.56 -8.78 -1.16
N GLU A 145 -9.31 -9.60 -0.43
CA GLU A 145 -10.46 -10.34 -0.93
C GLU A 145 -11.73 -9.79 -0.29
N THR A 146 -12.76 -9.59 -1.10
CA THR A 146 -14.09 -9.24 -0.59
C THR A 146 -14.79 -10.50 -0.07
N PRO A 147 -15.80 -10.38 0.81
CA PRO A 147 -16.76 -11.46 0.99
C PRO A 147 -17.42 -11.82 -0.35
N ASP A 148 -17.96 -13.04 -0.43
CA ASP A 148 -18.80 -13.40 -1.56
C ASP A 148 -20.02 -12.46 -1.62
N PHE A 149 -20.31 -11.95 -2.82
CA PHE A 149 -21.44 -11.07 -3.08
C PHE A 149 -22.14 -11.44 -4.39
N ASP A 150 -23.34 -10.91 -4.57
CA ASP A 150 -24.09 -11.03 -5.82
C ASP A 150 -23.86 -9.76 -6.66
N LEU A 151 -23.46 -9.92 -7.92
CA LEU A 151 -23.18 -8.79 -8.82
C LEU A 151 -24.39 -7.87 -8.99
N ALA A 152 -25.62 -8.40 -8.91
CA ALA A 152 -26.84 -7.61 -9.04
C ALA A 152 -27.12 -6.72 -7.81
N THR A 153 -26.57 -7.07 -6.65
CA THR A 153 -26.72 -6.29 -5.41
C THR A 153 -25.45 -5.53 -5.02
N GLY A 154 -24.30 -5.89 -5.60
CA GLY A 154 -23.00 -5.39 -5.19
C GLY A 154 -22.62 -5.84 -3.79
N ILE A 155 -21.68 -5.13 -3.18
CA ILE A 155 -21.27 -5.36 -1.80
C ILE A 155 -22.14 -4.50 -0.87
N PRO A 156 -22.90 -5.10 0.08
CA PRO A 156 -23.82 -4.35 0.94
C PRO A 156 -23.12 -3.35 1.87
N GLU A 157 -21.93 -3.70 2.35
CA GLU A 157 -21.09 -2.83 3.17
C GLU A 157 -19.65 -2.87 2.64
N PRO A 158 -19.04 -1.70 2.34
CA PRO A 158 -17.69 -1.67 1.81
C PRO A 158 -16.68 -2.41 2.68
N VAL A 159 -15.79 -3.17 2.03
CA VAL A 159 -14.77 -3.93 2.72
C VAL A 159 -13.64 -2.97 3.08
N ARG A 160 -13.45 -2.78 4.39
CA ARG A 160 -12.29 -2.07 4.94
C ARG A 160 -11.25 -3.10 5.33
N ALA A 161 -10.12 -3.12 4.64
CA ALA A 161 -8.98 -3.86 5.15
C ALA A 161 -8.53 -3.13 6.43
N LEU A 162 -8.54 -3.83 7.56
CA LEU A 162 -7.93 -3.30 8.79
C LEU A 162 -6.48 -2.99 8.43
N LEU A 163 -6.06 -1.74 8.68
CA LEU A 163 -4.66 -1.37 8.70
C LEU A 163 -4.02 -2.30 9.73
N VAL A 164 -3.35 -3.36 9.28
CA VAL A 164 -2.52 -4.16 10.17
C VAL A 164 -1.30 -3.27 10.45
N PRO A 165 -1.15 -2.75 11.69
CA PRO A 165 0.01 -1.94 12.04
C PRO A 165 1.31 -2.71 11.93
#